data_AF-A0A7J2LXQ1-F1
#
_entry.id   AF-A0A7J2LXQ1-F1
#
_cell.length_a   1.000
_cell.length_b   1.000
_cell.length_c   1.000
_cell.angle_alpha   90.00
_cell.angle_beta   90.00
_cell.angle_gamma   90.00
#
_symmetry.space_group_name_H-M   'P 1'
#
loop_
_entity.id
_entity.type
_entity.pdbx_description
1 polymer ?
#
loop_
_entity_poly.entity_id
_entity_poly.type
_entity_poly.pdbx_seq_one_letter_code
_entity_poly.pdbx_strand_id
1 'polypeptide(L)'
;YNPKRDRYEILNVVPPDESIYERWGKKSIDNSAFTNAIAQWNLKTAIRVCRLLNMEYPEKWREIAEKMYIPLDREKGIILEYEGYDGHAIKQPDVLEMIFPLEHPMSREVMEKSFEYYIDKPDWNLGHVFCPSIHLAVACRLGRRTEASEFFRMWDDFFLPPHNAVREILMNTEGIVFLTGAAGYLLDLIYGFAGIGISEDGIEVKPLLPEEVSRIVFKKILYRGTAYRLIVEKRNGVETYDLKEINK
;
A
#
# COMPACT_ATOMS: atom_id res chain seq x y z
N TYR A 1 -11.28 22.34 11.33
CA TYR A 1 -11.86 21.80 12.58
C TYR A 1 -13.37 21.95 12.50
N ASN A 2 -14.09 20.87 12.75
CA ASN A 2 -15.54 20.84 12.78
C ASN A 2 -16.01 20.82 14.24
N PRO A 3 -16.50 21.94 14.80
CA PRO A 3 -16.87 22.01 16.21
C PRO A 3 -18.11 21.17 16.56
N LYS A 4 -18.97 20.88 15.58
CA LYS A 4 -20.19 20.06 15.81
C LYS A 4 -19.86 18.58 15.95
N ARG A 5 -18.79 18.12 15.31
CA ARG A 5 -18.36 16.71 15.29
C ARG A 5 -17.07 16.47 16.08
N ASP A 6 -16.53 17.51 16.70
CA ASP A 6 -15.26 17.51 17.45
C ASP A 6 -14.11 16.78 16.72
N ARG A 7 -13.87 17.14 15.45
CA ARG A 7 -12.87 16.49 14.61
C ARG A 7 -12.19 17.44 13.62
N TYR A 8 -11.02 17.07 13.14
CA TYR A 8 -10.36 17.72 12.01
C TYR A 8 -10.73 17.01 10.71
N GLU A 9 -10.86 17.82 9.67
CA GLU A 9 -11.35 17.43 8.34
C GLU A 9 -10.44 18.08 7.32
N ILE A 10 -10.19 17.39 6.22
CA ILE A 10 -9.56 17.95 5.03
C ILE A 10 -10.63 17.87 3.93
N LEU A 11 -11.06 19.05 3.48
CA LEU A 11 -12.20 19.20 2.57
C LEU A 11 -11.69 19.59 1.18
N ASN A 12 -12.49 19.26 0.16
CA ASN A 12 -12.24 19.60 -1.24
C ASN A 12 -10.86 19.12 -1.75
N VAL A 13 -10.57 17.83 -1.60
CA VAL A 13 -9.33 17.20 -2.10
C VAL A 13 -9.59 16.27 -3.28
N VAL A 14 -8.53 15.97 -4.03
CA VAL A 14 -8.47 14.86 -4.98
C VAL A 14 -7.61 13.78 -4.32
N PRO A 15 -8.14 12.57 -4.10
CA PRO A 15 -7.41 11.49 -3.46
C PRO A 15 -6.59 10.70 -4.50
N PRO A 16 -5.81 9.67 -4.11
CA PRO A 16 -5.17 8.76 -5.06
C PRO A 16 -6.11 8.23 -6.14
N ASP A 17 -7.33 7.82 -5.81
CA ASP A 17 -8.30 7.45 -6.85
C ASP A 17 -8.81 8.68 -7.62
N GLU A 18 -8.17 8.99 -8.74
CA GLU A 18 -8.54 10.10 -9.62
C GLU A 18 -9.86 9.84 -10.39
N SER A 19 -10.40 8.62 -10.33
CA SER A 19 -11.67 8.29 -10.99
C SER A 19 -12.83 9.16 -10.50
N ILE A 20 -12.74 9.65 -9.25
CA ILE A 20 -13.69 10.60 -8.68
C ILE A 20 -13.89 11.83 -9.56
N TYR A 21 -12.80 12.35 -10.14
CA TYR A 21 -12.79 13.48 -11.07
C TYR A 21 -13.05 13.04 -12.50
N GLU A 22 -12.31 12.04 -12.96
CA GLU A 22 -12.26 11.65 -14.38
C GLU A 22 -13.54 10.94 -14.87
N ARG A 23 -14.22 10.22 -13.97
CA ARG A 23 -15.38 9.37 -14.33
C ARG A 23 -16.64 9.73 -13.57
N TRP A 24 -16.53 9.97 -12.27
CA TRP A 24 -17.70 10.17 -11.40
C TRP A 24 -18.11 11.64 -11.30
N GLY A 25 -17.43 12.54 -12.01
CA GLY A 25 -17.81 13.95 -12.17
C GLY A 25 -17.70 14.79 -10.89
N LYS A 26 -17.03 14.28 -9.85
CA LYS A 26 -16.78 14.98 -8.60
C LYS A 26 -15.53 15.83 -8.75
N LYS A 27 -15.65 17.15 -8.65
CA LYS A 27 -14.48 18.05 -8.69
C LYS A 27 -13.50 17.82 -7.55
N SER A 28 -14.02 17.39 -6.41
CA SER A 28 -13.29 17.08 -5.20
C SER A 28 -14.20 16.29 -4.26
N ILE A 29 -13.59 15.67 -3.26
CA ILE A 29 -14.30 14.98 -2.18
C ILE A 29 -13.81 15.49 -0.82
N ASP A 30 -14.59 15.19 0.20
CA ASP A 30 -14.28 15.53 1.58
C ASP A 30 -13.79 14.29 2.33
N ASN A 31 -12.76 14.47 3.15
CA ASN A 31 -12.25 13.45 4.06
C ASN A 31 -11.83 12.15 3.36
N SER A 32 -11.03 12.25 2.28
CA SER A 32 -10.27 11.12 1.75
C SER A 32 -9.56 10.40 2.88
N ALA A 33 -9.79 9.10 3.01
CA ALA A 33 -9.20 8.29 4.06
C ALA A 33 -7.68 8.29 3.97
N PHE A 34 -7.12 8.06 2.77
CA PHE A 34 -5.68 8.09 2.58
C PHE A 34 -5.09 9.49 2.86
N THR A 35 -5.70 10.55 2.34
CA THR A 35 -5.21 11.93 2.56
C THR A 35 -5.21 12.30 4.04
N ASN A 36 -6.28 11.97 4.75
CA ASN A 36 -6.37 12.24 6.18
C ASN A 36 -5.39 11.36 6.98
N ALA A 37 -5.20 10.10 6.57
CA ALA A 37 -4.25 9.18 7.21
C ALA A 37 -2.80 9.62 7.04
N ILE A 38 -2.38 10.05 5.84
CA ILE A 38 -1.02 10.52 5.60
C ILE A 38 -0.77 11.88 6.27
N ALA A 39 -1.77 12.76 6.34
CA ALA A 39 -1.68 14.01 7.10
C ALA A 39 -1.51 13.75 8.60
N GLN A 40 -2.27 12.80 9.16
CA GLN A 40 -2.12 12.35 10.54
C GLN A 40 -0.73 11.76 10.79
N TRP A 41 -0.26 10.86 9.90
CA TRP A 41 1.06 10.25 9.98
C TRP A 41 2.16 11.31 9.97
N ASN A 42 2.08 12.30 9.07
CA ASN A 42 3.06 13.38 8.97
C ASN A 42 3.18 14.17 10.27
N LEU A 43 2.05 14.59 10.87
CA LEU A 43 2.05 15.30 12.15
C LEU A 43 2.61 14.46 13.30
N LYS A 44 2.25 13.17 13.39
CA LYS A 44 2.79 12.25 14.39
C LYS A 44 4.30 12.07 14.23
N THR A 45 4.77 11.94 12.99
CA THR A 45 6.20 11.83 12.66
C THR A 45 6.95 13.10 13.02
N ALA A 46 6.43 14.29 12.70
CA ALA A 46 7.04 15.56 13.08
C ALA A 46 7.19 15.70 14.60
N ILE A 47 6.14 15.36 15.36
CA ILE A 47 6.17 15.35 16.84
C ILE A 47 7.25 14.39 17.36
N ARG A 48 7.34 13.19 16.78
CA ARG A 48 8.36 12.20 17.15
C ARG A 48 9.77 12.73 16.90
N VAL A 49 10.02 13.33 15.74
CA VAL A 49 11.32 13.91 15.37
C VAL A 49 11.68 15.06 16.33
N CYS A 50 10.74 15.96 16.63
CA CYS A 50 10.97 17.02 17.61
C CYS A 50 11.38 16.46 18.98
N ARG A 51 10.70 15.40 19.47
CA ARG A 51 11.08 14.73 20.72
C ARG A 51 12.49 14.13 20.67
N LEU A 52 12.86 13.48 19.57
CA LEU A 52 14.20 12.90 19.39
C LEU A 52 15.30 13.97 19.39
N LEU A 53 15.00 15.16 18.85
CA LEU A 53 15.93 16.28 18.78
C LEU A 53 15.86 17.22 20.00
N ASN A 54 15.03 16.90 21.00
CA ASN A 54 14.73 17.78 22.14
C ASN A 54 14.27 19.19 21.71
N MET A 55 13.47 19.26 20.65
CA MET A 55 12.86 20.50 20.14
C MET A 55 11.41 20.61 20.58
N GLU A 56 10.97 21.85 20.84
CA GLU A 56 9.56 22.14 21.06
C GLU A 56 8.75 21.98 19.77
N TYR A 57 7.48 21.62 19.91
CA TYR A 57 6.52 21.58 18.80
C TYR A 57 5.18 22.20 19.24
N PRO A 58 4.42 22.80 18.32
CA PRO A 58 3.09 23.31 18.63
C PRO A 58 2.16 22.18 19.10
N GLU A 59 1.56 22.35 20.27
CA GLU A 59 0.57 21.40 20.82
C GLU A 59 -0.59 21.13 19.86
N LYS A 60 -0.89 22.12 19.00
CA LYS A 60 -1.89 22.01 17.95
C LYS A 60 -1.65 20.83 17.00
N TRP A 61 -0.40 20.44 16.74
CA TRP A 61 -0.08 19.31 15.88
C TRP A 61 -0.60 18.00 16.45
N ARG A 62 -0.44 17.80 17.77
CA ARG A 62 -0.94 16.63 18.48
C ARG A 62 -2.46 16.61 18.44
N GLU A 63 -3.08 17.73 18.77
CA GLU A 63 -4.55 17.88 18.73
C GLU A 63 -5.12 17.54 17.34
N ILE A 64 -4.53 18.08 16.27
CA ILE A 64 -4.96 17.79 14.89
C ILE A 64 -4.79 16.30 14.59
N ALA A 65 -3.64 15.71 14.91
CA ALA A 65 -3.38 14.30 14.61
C ALA A 65 -4.34 13.36 15.35
N GLU A 66 -4.59 13.61 16.64
CA GLU A 66 -5.48 12.79 17.48
C GLU A 66 -6.94 12.88 17.06
N LYS A 67 -7.36 14.04 16.56
CA LYS A 67 -8.74 14.30 16.13
C LYS A 67 -8.94 14.27 14.61
N MET A 68 -7.95 13.86 13.83
CA MET A 68 -8.07 13.73 12.38
C MET A 68 -9.10 12.65 12.06
N TYR A 69 -10.11 13.00 11.27
CA TYR A 69 -11.18 12.07 10.92
C TYR A 69 -10.73 11.05 9.88
N ILE A 70 -10.94 9.77 10.16
CA ILE A 70 -10.82 8.68 9.19
C ILE A 70 -12.23 8.09 8.99
N PRO A 71 -12.74 7.96 7.75
CA PRO A 71 -14.10 7.53 7.48
C PRO A 71 -14.29 6.01 7.66
N LEU A 72 -14.31 5.55 8.91
CA LEU A 72 -14.65 4.16 9.27
C LEU A 72 -16.18 3.96 9.29
N ASP A 73 -16.68 3.07 8.43
CA ASP A 73 -18.03 2.51 8.54
C ASP A 73 -18.01 1.44 9.64
N ARG A 74 -18.57 1.77 10.81
CA ARG A 74 -18.54 0.89 11.99
C ARG A 74 -19.47 -0.32 11.87
N GLU A 75 -20.53 -0.23 11.07
CA GLU A 75 -21.47 -1.34 10.88
C GLU A 75 -20.84 -2.41 10.00
N LYS A 76 -20.18 -1.98 8.93
CA LYS A 76 -19.47 -2.89 8.01
C LYS A 76 -18.08 -3.26 8.52
N GLY A 77 -17.46 -2.42 9.35
CA GLY A 77 -16.07 -2.60 9.79
C GLY A 77 -15.05 -2.34 8.68
N ILE A 78 -15.34 -1.42 7.76
CA ILE A 78 -14.46 -1.05 6.65
C ILE A 78 -14.10 0.43 6.69
N ILE A 79 -12.94 0.79 6.17
CA ILE A 79 -12.62 2.18 5.86
C ILE A 79 -13.26 2.52 4.51
N LEU A 80 -14.07 3.57 4.46
CA LEU A 80 -14.57 4.13 3.21
C LEU A 80 -13.48 4.99 2.57
N GLU A 81 -13.48 5.11 1.25
CA GLU A 81 -12.45 5.88 0.55
C GLU A 81 -12.50 7.37 0.89
N TYR A 82 -13.71 7.88 1.04
CA TYR A 82 -14.00 9.24 1.50
C TYR A 82 -15.36 9.28 2.20
N GLU A 83 -15.69 10.41 2.84
CA GLU A 83 -16.97 10.55 3.51
C GLU A 83 -18.14 10.55 2.51
N GLY A 84 -19.02 9.55 2.63
CA GLY A 84 -20.13 9.37 1.70
C GLY A 84 -19.79 8.60 0.43
N TYR A 85 -18.67 7.85 0.43
CA TYR A 85 -18.38 6.89 -0.64
C TYR A 85 -19.52 5.89 -0.82
N ASP A 86 -19.93 5.66 -2.07
CA ASP A 86 -21.09 4.84 -2.44
C ASP A 86 -20.69 3.46 -2.98
N GLY A 87 -19.39 3.17 -3.10
CA GLY A 87 -18.87 1.89 -3.52
C GLY A 87 -18.71 1.72 -5.03
N HIS A 88 -18.57 2.82 -5.77
CA HIS A 88 -18.24 2.81 -7.20
C HIS A 88 -16.90 2.12 -7.52
N ALA A 89 -16.57 1.93 -8.80
CA ALA A 89 -15.27 1.38 -9.19
C ALA A 89 -14.16 2.42 -9.04
N ILE A 90 -12.93 1.96 -8.76
CA ILE A 90 -11.74 2.79 -8.56
C ILE A 90 -10.76 2.65 -9.72
N LYS A 91 -9.99 3.70 -10.04
CA LYS A 91 -8.92 3.66 -11.06
C LYS A 91 -7.66 2.99 -10.51
N GLN A 92 -7.33 3.29 -9.25
CA GLN A 92 -6.13 2.82 -8.58
C GLN A 92 -6.34 2.69 -7.07
N PRO A 93 -5.46 1.99 -6.33
CA PRO A 93 -5.59 1.81 -4.89
C PRO A 93 -5.65 3.14 -4.14
N ASP A 94 -6.47 3.19 -3.09
CA ASP A 94 -6.58 4.35 -2.20
C ASP A 94 -6.59 3.89 -0.73
N VAL A 95 -7.66 3.23 -0.30
CA VAL A 95 -7.76 2.64 1.04
C VAL A 95 -6.68 1.57 1.28
N LEU A 96 -6.35 0.77 0.26
CA LEU A 96 -5.29 -0.24 0.40
C LEU A 96 -3.90 0.40 0.58
N GLU A 97 -3.69 1.63 0.11
CA GLU A 97 -2.43 2.35 0.37
C GLU A 97 -2.26 2.70 1.86
N MET A 98 -3.36 2.79 2.61
CA MET A 98 -3.31 2.93 4.07
C MET A 98 -2.74 1.68 4.73
N ILE A 99 -2.94 0.49 4.16
CA ILE A 99 -2.39 -0.76 4.68
C ILE A 99 -0.92 -0.88 4.26
N PHE A 100 -0.63 -0.64 2.98
CA PHE A 100 0.72 -0.59 2.44
C PHE A 100 0.76 0.36 1.24
N PRO A 101 1.68 1.35 1.19
CA PRO A 101 2.90 1.45 2.01
C PRO A 101 2.76 2.26 3.30
N LEU A 102 1.63 2.92 3.56
CA LEU A 102 1.52 3.84 4.70
C LEU A 102 1.58 3.13 6.06
N GLU A 103 1.15 1.87 6.12
CA GLU A 103 1.08 1.06 7.35
C GLU A 103 0.33 1.78 8.49
N HIS A 104 -0.79 2.42 8.14
CA HIS A 104 -1.67 3.11 9.07
C HIS A 104 -2.19 2.14 10.15
N PRO A 105 -2.11 2.49 11.44
CA PRO A 105 -2.60 1.62 12.51
C PRO A 105 -4.09 1.31 12.37
N MET A 106 -4.44 0.04 12.19
CA MET A 106 -5.81 -0.45 12.18
C MET A 106 -5.86 -1.88 12.72
N SER A 107 -7.02 -2.31 13.20
CA SER A 107 -7.21 -3.71 13.60
C SER A 107 -7.11 -4.64 12.40
N ARG A 108 -6.64 -5.87 12.61
CA ARG A 108 -6.62 -6.90 11.57
C ARG A 108 -7.99 -7.14 10.94
N GLU A 109 -9.06 -7.12 11.74
CA GLU A 109 -10.43 -7.30 11.23
C GLU A 109 -10.82 -6.21 10.21
N VAL A 110 -10.57 -4.93 10.54
CA VAL A 110 -10.82 -3.82 9.61
C VAL A 110 -9.95 -3.94 8.36
N MET A 111 -8.69 -4.35 8.51
CA MET A 111 -7.80 -4.58 7.37
C MET A 111 -8.33 -5.67 6.42
N GLU A 112 -8.75 -6.81 6.96
CA GLU A 112 -9.30 -7.94 6.19
C GLU A 112 -10.60 -7.54 5.48
N LYS A 113 -11.55 -6.93 6.21
CA LYS A 113 -12.83 -6.49 5.63
C LYS A 113 -12.65 -5.40 4.58
N SER A 114 -11.71 -4.48 4.79
CA SER A 114 -11.42 -3.43 3.81
C SER A 114 -10.75 -4.03 2.57
N PHE A 115 -9.82 -4.97 2.73
CA PHE A 115 -9.24 -5.71 1.61
C PHE A 115 -10.33 -6.43 0.80
N GLU A 116 -11.21 -7.19 1.46
CA GLU A 116 -12.31 -7.90 0.80
C GLU A 116 -13.28 -6.95 0.08
N TYR A 117 -13.49 -5.75 0.61
CA TYR A 117 -14.36 -4.75 -0.01
C TYR A 117 -13.72 -4.05 -1.23
N TYR A 118 -12.39 -3.93 -1.27
CA TYR A 118 -11.65 -3.22 -2.33
C TYR A 118 -10.96 -4.15 -3.34
N ILE A 119 -10.99 -5.46 -3.13
CA ILE A 119 -10.28 -6.42 -3.98
C ILE A 119 -10.80 -6.44 -5.43
N ASP A 120 -12.10 -6.22 -5.62
CA ASP A 120 -12.81 -6.29 -6.91
C ASP A 120 -13.25 -4.91 -7.45
N LYS A 121 -12.91 -3.83 -6.74
CA LYS A 121 -13.23 -2.46 -7.11
C LYS A 121 -12.43 -1.87 -8.26
N PRO A 122 -11.17 -2.26 -8.53
CA PRO A 122 -10.44 -1.71 -9.65
C PRO A 122 -11.20 -1.93 -10.97
N ASP A 123 -11.39 -0.87 -11.74
CA ASP A 123 -11.79 -1.03 -13.13
C ASP A 123 -10.57 -1.49 -13.93
N TRP A 124 -10.46 -2.79 -14.20
CA TRP A 124 -9.27 -3.37 -14.81
C TRP A 124 -8.98 -2.90 -16.24
N ASN A 125 -9.95 -2.31 -16.96
CA ASN A 125 -9.70 -1.80 -18.31
C ASN A 125 -8.91 -0.49 -18.30
N LEU A 126 -9.28 0.46 -17.42
CA LEU A 126 -8.47 1.66 -17.19
C LEU A 126 -7.52 1.52 -16.00
N GLY A 127 -7.52 0.37 -15.36
CA GLY A 127 -6.86 0.10 -14.09
C GLY A 127 -5.38 0.35 -14.24
N HIS A 128 -4.88 1.23 -13.39
CA HIS A 128 -3.47 1.55 -13.36
C HIS A 128 -2.69 0.32 -12.86
N VAL A 129 -1.52 0.06 -13.46
CA VAL A 129 -0.64 -1.09 -13.11
C VAL A 129 -0.20 -1.12 -11.64
N PHE A 130 -0.49 -0.06 -10.88
CA PHE A 130 -0.28 -0.03 -9.44
C PHE A 130 -1.30 -0.87 -8.65
N CYS A 131 -2.48 -1.14 -9.19
CA CYS A 131 -3.48 -2.05 -8.61
C CYS A 131 -2.89 -3.43 -8.28
N PRO A 132 -2.39 -4.22 -9.25
CA PRO A 132 -1.88 -5.55 -8.94
C PRO A 132 -0.79 -5.51 -7.86
N SER A 133 0.07 -4.49 -7.82
CA SER A 133 1.13 -4.42 -6.81
C SER A 133 0.66 -4.15 -5.39
N ILE A 134 -0.17 -3.12 -5.17
CA ILE A 134 -0.64 -2.81 -3.83
C ILE A 134 -1.59 -3.89 -3.32
N HIS A 135 -2.48 -4.39 -4.18
CA HIS A 135 -3.37 -5.49 -3.83
C HIS A 135 -2.59 -6.77 -3.47
N LEU A 136 -1.53 -7.11 -4.22
CA LEU A 136 -0.64 -8.23 -3.91
C LEU A 136 0.08 -8.04 -2.58
N ALA A 137 0.68 -6.87 -2.35
CA ALA A 137 1.39 -6.59 -1.11
C ALA A 137 0.48 -6.69 0.12
N VAL A 138 -0.76 -6.18 0.01
CA VAL A 138 -1.78 -6.31 1.07
C VAL A 138 -2.22 -7.77 1.23
N ALA A 139 -2.46 -8.49 0.14
CA ALA A 139 -2.80 -9.92 0.17
C ALA A 139 -1.71 -10.73 0.90
N CYS A 140 -0.43 -10.47 0.62
CA CYS A 140 0.69 -11.10 1.31
C CYS A 140 0.68 -10.82 2.82
N ARG A 141 0.43 -9.57 3.22
CA ARG A 141 0.34 -9.17 4.64
C ARG A 141 -0.82 -9.83 5.38
N LEU A 142 -1.88 -10.17 4.66
CA LEU A 142 -3.05 -10.89 5.18
C LEU A 142 -2.93 -12.42 5.08
N GLY A 143 -1.85 -12.95 4.48
CA GLY A 143 -1.68 -14.39 4.25
C GLY A 143 -2.56 -14.95 3.13
N ARG A 144 -3.11 -14.10 2.25
CA ARG A 144 -4.02 -14.43 1.14
C ARG A 144 -3.22 -14.84 -0.10
N ARG A 145 -2.60 -16.03 -0.03
CA ARG A 145 -1.66 -16.53 -1.06
C ARG A 145 -2.30 -16.67 -2.44
N THR A 146 -3.53 -17.16 -2.50
CA THR A 146 -4.24 -17.37 -3.77
C THR A 146 -4.43 -16.04 -4.49
N GLU A 147 -4.98 -15.04 -3.79
CA GLU A 147 -5.21 -13.70 -4.31
C GLU A 147 -3.90 -13.01 -4.70
N ALA A 148 -2.86 -13.10 -3.85
CA ALA A 148 -1.53 -12.59 -4.18
C ALA A 148 -0.97 -13.20 -5.47
N SER A 149 -1.17 -14.51 -5.67
CA SER A 149 -0.71 -15.19 -6.89
C SER A 149 -1.53 -14.80 -8.12
N GLU A 150 -2.83 -14.53 -7.96
CA GLU A 150 -3.69 -14.02 -9.03
C GLU A 150 -3.27 -12.63 -9.47
N PHE A 151 -3.07 -11.70 -8.54
CA PHE A 151 -2.55 -10.36 -8.87
C PHE A 151 -1.19 -10.41 -9.55
N PHE A 152 -0.32 -11.33 -9.13
CA PHE A 152 0.99 -11.47 -9.76
C PHE A 152 0.90 -11.94 -11.22
N ARG A 153 -0.04 -12.83 -11.54
CA ARG A 153 -0.26 -13.30 -12.91
C ARG A 153 -0.75 -12.19 -13.85
N MET A 154 -1.41 -11.17 -13.32
CA MET A 154 -1.88 -10.04 -14.14
C MET A 154 -0.73 -9.27 -14.80
N TRP A 155 0.49 -9.36 -14.27
CA TRP A 155 1.66 -8.73 -14.87
C TRP A 155 1.95 -9.18 -16.30
N ASP A 156 1.57 -10.40 -16.67
CA ASP A 156 1.77 -10.91 -18.03
C ASP A 156 1.09 -10.00 -19.06
N ASP A 157 -0.06 -9.42 -18.71
CA ASP A 157 -0.77 -8.48 -19.56
C ASP A 157 -0.15 -7.08 -19.54
N PHE A 158 0.60 -6.69 -18.51
CA PHE A 158 1.24 -5.37 -18.43
C PHE A 158 2.60 -5.30 -19.16
N PHE A 159 3.19 -6.44 -19.52
CA PHE A 159 4.43 -6.48 -20.29
C PHE A 159 4.16 -6.48 -21.80
N LEU A 160 4.70 -5.48 -22.50
CA LEU A 160 4.60 -5.36 -23.96
C LEU A 160 5.79 -6.02 -24.67
N PRO A 161 5.55 -6.92 -25.64
CA PRO A 161 6.61 -7.47 -26.48
C PRO A 161 7.19 -6.41 -27.43
N PRO A 162 8.41 -6.61 -27.97
CA PRO A 162 9.32 -7.73 -27.69
C PRO A 162 10.25 -7.50 -26.49
N HIS A 163 10.17 -6.33 -25.85
CA HIS A 163 11.16 -5.88 -24.87
C HIS A 163 10.68 -5.96 -23.41
N ASN A 164 9.49 -6.49 -23.16
CA ASN A 164 8.83 -6.50 -21.86
C ASN A 164 8.76 -5.08 -21.25
N ALA A 165 8.46 -4.09 -22.08
CA ALA A 165 8.21 -2.74 -21.61
C ALA A 165 6.91 -2.74 -20.78
N VAL A 166 6.95 -2.13 -19.60
CA VAL A 166 5.76 -2.05 -18.74
C VAL A 166 4.86 -0.91 -19.23
N ARG A 167 3.59 -1.22 -19.51
CA ARG A 167 2.55 -0.21 -19.78
C ARG A 167 1.87 0.25 -18.49
N GLU A 168 1.31 1.45 -18.53
CA GLU A 168 0.60 2.05 -17.39
C GLU A 168 -0.81 1.46 -17.20
N ILE A 169 -1.56 1.30 -18.29
CA ILE A 169 -2.95 0.81 -18.31
C ILE A 169 -3.15 -0.26 -19.39
N LEU A 170 -4.13 -1.14 -19.22
CA LEU A 170 -4.39 -2.23 -20.17
C LEU A 170 -5.00 -1.76 -21.50
N MET A 171 -5.73 -0.65 -21.51
CA MET A 171 -6.34 -0.11 -22.74
C MET A 171 -5.36 0.64 -23.65
N ASN A 172 -4.16 0.99 -23.18
CA ASN A 172 -3.18 1.73 -23.97
C ASN A 172 -1.92 0.89 -24.20
N THR A 173 -1.61 0.67 -25.48
CA THR A 173 -0.41 -0.06 -25.93
C THR A 173 0.58 0.86 -26.65
N GLU A 174 0.27 2.15 -26.80
CA GLU A 174 1.18 3.14 -27.36
C GLU A 174 2.30 3.41 -26.34
N GLY A 175 3.43 2.73 -26.57
CA GLY A 175 4.50 2.49 -25.61
C GLY A 175 5.08 3.74 -24.94
N ILE A 176 4.66 3.96 -23.70
CA ILE A 176 5.42 4.71 -22.71
C ILE A 176 5.99 3.67 -21.74
N VAL A 177 7.31 3.65 -21.59
CA VAL A 177 7.95 2.80 -20.57
C VAL A 177 7.54 3.35 -19.20
N PHE A 178 6.58 2.69 -18.55
CA PHE A 178 6.06 3.13 -17.28
C PHE A 178 6.95 2.63 -16.14
N LEU A 179 7.99 3.42 -15.83
CA LEU A 179 9.03 3.06 -14.86
C LEU A 179 8.48 2.81 -13.45
N THR A 180 7.44 3.53 -13.04
CA THR A 180 6.79 3.31 -11.74
C THR A 180 6.13 1.94 -11.68
N GLY A 181 5.56 1.45 -12.79
CA GLY A 181 5.07 0.08 -12.89
C GLY A 181 6.20 -0.95 -12.78
N ALA A 182 7.32 -0.74 -13.47
CA ALA A 182 8.49 -1.62 -13.31
C ALA A 182 8.97 -1.69 -11.84
N ALA A 183 8.91 -0.59 -11.10
CA ALA A 183 9.16 -0.58 -9.66
C ALA A 183 8.09 -1.33 -8.85
N GLY A 184 6.81 -1.25 -9.26
CA GLY A 184 5.71 -2.06 -8.72
C GLY A 184 5.97 -3.56 -8.83
N TYR A 185 6.41 -4.05 -9.99
CA TYR A 185 6.75 -5.46 -10.14
C TYR A 185 7.85 -5.91 -9.16
N LEU A 186 8.87 -5.07 -8.94
CA LEU A 186 9.91 -5.35 -7.94
C LEU A 186 9.37 -5.29 -6.51
N LEU A 187 8.43 -4.38 -6.24
CA LEU A 187 7.76 -4.26 -4.94
C LEU A 187 7.02 -5.55 -4.58
N ASP A 188 6.40 -6.22 -5.55
CA ASP A 188 5.72 -7.51 -5.33
C ASP A 188 6.68 -8.59 -4.84
N LEU A 189 7.90 -8.61 -5.37
CA LEU A 189 8.93 -9.56 -4.96
C LEU A 189 9.52 -9.21 -3.59
N ILE A 190 9.81 -7.92 -3.36
CA ILE A 190 10.52 -7.42 -2.16
C ILE A 190 9.57 -7.34 -0.96
N TYR A 191 8.49 -6.57 -1.09
CA TYR A 191 7.57 -6.23 0.00
C TYR A 191 6.35 -7.15 0.05
N GLY A 192 6.00 -7.81 -1.07
CA GLY A 192 4.98 -8.84 -1.13
C GLY A 192 5.52 -10.21 -0.73
N PHE A 193 5.99 -11.00 -1.69
CA PHE A 193 6.31 -12.42 -1.51
C PHE A 193 7.48 -12.70 -0.56
N ALA A 194 8.54 -11.90 -0.62
CA ALA A 194 9.61 -12.01 0.38
C ALA A 194 9.20 -11.43 1.73
N GLY A 195 8.22 -10.52 1.73
CA GLY A 195 7.68 -9.88 2.93
C GLY A 195 8.72 -9.10 3.71
N ILE A 196 9.65 -8.44 3.02
CA ILE A 196 10.68 -7.62 3.66
C ILE A 196 10.00 -6.37 4.24
N GLY A 197 10.03 -6.24 5.57
CA GLY A 197 9.63 -5.03 6.30
C GLY A 197 10.87 -4.32 6.84
N ILE A 198 10.83 -2.99 6.87
CA ILE A 198 11.88 -2.17 7.47
C ILE A 198 11.27 -1.31 8.56
N SER A 199 11.79 -1.44 9.78
CA SER A 199 11.40 -0.62 10.92
C SER A 199 12.62 -0.01 11.58
N GLU A 200 12.40 0.72 12.68
CA GLU A 200 13.49 1.23 13.51
C GLU A 200 14.23 0.11 14.26
N ASP A 201 13.56 -1.02 14.51
CA ASP A 201 14.12 -2.18 15.21
C ASP A 201 14.96 -3.08 14.28
N GLY A 202 14.79 -2.96 12.96
CA GLY A 202 15.61 -3.70 11.99
C GLY A 202 14.87 -4.07 10.71
N ILE A 203 15.38 -5.10 10.04
CA ILE A 203 14.71 -5.78 8.93
C ILE A 203 13.85 -6.91 9.53
N GLU A 204 12.57 -6.93 9.18
CA GLU A 204 11.66 -8.05 9.44
C GLU A 204 11.37 -8.78 8.13
N VAL A 205 11.16 -10.09 8.17
CA VAL A 205 10.84 -10.90 6.97
C VAL A 205 9.62 -11.78 7.26
N LYS A 206 8.53 -11.56 6.53
CA LYS A 206 7.25 -12.29 6.63
C LYS A 206 6.87 -12.90 5.27
N PRO A 207 7.56 -13.98 4.86
CA PRO A 207 7.44 -14.48 3.49
C PRO A 207 6.09 -15.16 3.23
N LEU A 208 5.60 -15.01 2.00
CA LEU A 208 4.45 -15.73 1.46
C LEU A 208 4.67 -16.01 -0.03
N LEU A 209 5.40 -17.07 -0.38
CA LEU A 209 5.75 -17.34 -1.78
C LEU A 209 4.54 -17.86 -2.59
N PRO A 210 4.43 -17.58 -3.90
CA PRO A 210 3.48 -18.26 -4.78
C PRO A 210 3.64 -19.78 -4.74
N GLU A 211 2.62 -20.55 -5.14
CA GLU A 211 2.72 -22.01 -5.10
C GLU A 211 3.88 -22.56 -5.93
N GLU A 212 4.08 -21.96 -7.09
CA GLU A 212 5.02 -22.34 -8.13
C GLU A 212 6.46 -21.91 -7.83
N VAL A 213 6.66 -21.03 -6.83
CA VAL A 213 7.97 -20.49 -6.47
C VAL A 213 8.48 -21.17 -5.21
N SER A 214 9.54 -21.95 -5.35
CA SER A 214 10.17 -22.65 -4.22
C SER A 214 11.16 -21.77 -3.45
N ARG A 215 11.74 -20.75 -4.09
CA ARG A 215 12.80 -19.92 -3.50
C ARG A 215 12.99 -18.57 -4.20
N ILE A 216 13.22 -17.52 -3.41
CA ILE A 216 13.70 -16.20 -3.85
C ILE A 216 15.03 -15.90 -3.13
N VAL A 217 16.01 -15.35 -3.85
CA VAL A 217 17.32 -14.99 -3.29
C VAL A 217 17.64 -13.54 -3.60
N PHE A 218 17.70 -12.71 -2.57
CA PHE A 218 18.28 -11.38 -2.66
C PHE A 218 19.76 -11.47 -2.33
N LYS A 219 20.60 -11.35 -3.36
CA LYS A 219 22.06 -11.46 -3.22
C LYS A 219 22.63 -10.43 -2.25
N LYS A 220 22.06 -9.23 -2.24
CA LYS A 220 22.53 -8.10 -1.42
C LYS A 220 21.39 -7.13 -1.13
N ILE A 221 21.12 -6.89 0.15
CA ILE A 221 20.26 -5.86 0.71
C ILE A 221 21.16 -4.97 1.56
N LEU A 222 21.12 -3.66 1.34
CA LEU A 222 21.87 -2.69 2.13
C LEU A 222 20.95 -2.06 3.17
N TYR A 223 21.30 -2.18 4.45
CA TYR A 223 20.55 -1.58 5.55
C TYR A 223 21.50 -1.05 6.61
N ARG A 224 21.34 0.22 6.99
CA ARG A 224 22.17 0.92 7.99
C ARG A 224 23.68 0.74 7.80
N GLY A 225 24.11 0.72 6.54
CA GLY A 225 25.52 0.56 6.19
C GLY A 225 26.05 -0.88 6.27
N THR A 226 25.21 -1.88 6.52
CA THR A 226 25.56 -3.31 6.49
C THR A 226 24.94 -3.99 5.27
N ALA A 227 25.64 -4.95 4.69
CA ALA A 227 25.15 -5.75 3.58
C ALA A 227 24.62 -7.09 4.08
N TYR A 228 23.42 -7.46 3.63
CA TYR A 228 22.78 -8.72 3.97
C TYR A 228 22.47 -9.52 2.72
N ARG A 229 22.58 -10.84 2.80
CA ARG A 229 22.01 -11.78 1.85
C ARG A 229 20.75 -12.37 2.47
N LEU A 230 19.66 -12.37 1.71
CA LEU A 230 18.39 -12.98 2.12
C LEU A 230 18.06 -14.14 1.19
N ILE A 231 17.80 -15.31 1.76
CA ILE A 231 17.14 -16.43 1.09
C ILE A 231 15.77 -16.59 1.72
N VAL A 232 14.73 -16.64 0.89
CA VAL A 232 13.38 -17.06 1.28
C VAL A 232 13.06 -18.33 0.51
N GLU A 233 12.63 -19.41 1.19
CA GLU A 233 12.32 -20.68 0.54
C GLU A 233 11.27 -21.50 1.27
N LYS A 234 10.59 -22.38 0.53
CA LYS A 234 9.65 -23.36 1.09
C LYS A 234 10.39 -24.62 1.54
N ARG A 235 10.21 -25.00 2.80
CA ARG A 235 10.68 -26.28 3.35
C ARG A 235 9.50 -27.01 3.98
N ASN A 236 9.20 -28.22 3.50
CA ASN A 236 8.07 -29.03 3.97
C ASN A 236 6.72 -28.29 3.94
N GLY A 237 6.48 -27.45 2.92
CA GLY A 237 5.24 -26.67 2.78
C GLY A 237 5.15 -25.42 3.65
N VAL A 238 6.22 -25.04 4.35
CA VAL A 238 6.29 -23.82 5.18
C VAL A 238 7.39 -22.90 4.65
N GLU A 239 7.09 -21.61 4.53
CA GLU A 239 8.11 -20.61 4.20
C GLU A 239 9.09 -20.41 5.35
N THR A 240 10.37 -20.40 5.00
CA THR A 240 11.49 -20.11 5.90
C THR A 240 12.37 -19.05 5.26
N TYR A 241 13.11 -18.31 6.09
CA TYR A 241 14.08 -17.35 5.58
C TYR A 241 15.42 -17.46 6.33
N ASP A 242 16.49 -17.06 5.63
CA ASP A 242 17.86 -16.97 6.13
C ASP A 242 18.41 -15.59 5.76
N LEU A 243 18.50 -14.69 6.73
CA LEU A 243 19.06 -13.34 6.59
C LEU A 243 20.46 -13.33 7.22
N LYS A 244 21.50 -13.25 6.38
CA LYS A 244 22.90 -13.28 6.81
C LYS A 244 23.61 -12.00 6.43
N GLU A 245 24.33 -11.42 7.39
CA GLU A 245 25.31 -10.40 7.08
C GLU A 245 26.41 -10.95 6.16
N ILE A 246 26.82 -10.16 5.18
CA ILE A 246 27.88 -10.49 4.23
C ILE A 246 28.89 -9.34 4.15
N ASN A 247 30.11 -9.68 3.74
CA ASN A 247 31.10 -8.66 3.41
C ASN A 247 30.59 -7.78 2.26
N LYS A 248 30.87 -6.48 2.34
CA LYS A 248 30.43 -5.48 1.36
C LYS A 248 30.95 -5.73 -0.04
#